data_AF-A0A318KBR1-F1
#
_entry.id   AF-A0A318KBR1-F1
#
_cell.length_a   1.000
_cell.length_b   1.000
_cell.length_c   1.000
_cell.angle_alpha   90.00
_cell.angle_beta   90.00
_cell.angle_gamma   90.00
#
_symmetry.space_group_name_H-M   'P 1'
#
loop_
_entity.id
_entity.type
_entity.pdbx_description
1 polymer ?
#
loop_
_entity_poly.entity_id
_entity_poly.type
_entity_poly.pdbx_seq_one_letter_code
_entity_poly.pdbx_strand_id
1 'polypeptide(L)'
;MTHTEAFVTERQVRATLVEAIEELGIEAEAIEDSARLHDDLGLDSTETVQVSLAVGRAFGRKITLEKLLDRTVADVTALVLAQLQDAESPADETT
;
A
#
# COMPACT_ATOMS: atom_id res chain seq x y z
N MET A 1 -9.83 -16.33 -23.88
CA MET A 1 -9.44 -16.94 -22.60
C MET A 1 -9.35 -15.81 -21.59
N THR A 2 -10.18 -15.90 -20.54
CA THR A 2 -10.21 -15.10 -19.29
C THR A 2 -10.17 -13.57 -19.41
N HIS A 3 -11.35 -12.95 -19.43
CA HIS A 3 -11.56 -11.65 -18.77
C HIS A 3 -11.30 -11.90 -17.27
N THR A 4 -10.11 -11.53 -16.79
CA THR A 4 -9.89 -11.38 -15.35
C THR A 4 -10.31 -9.96 -15.02
N GLU A 5 -11.51 -9.80 -14.46
CA GLU A 5 -11.79 -8.64 -13.62
C GLU A 5 -10.73 -8.68 -12.51
N ALA A 6 -9.76 -7.77 -12.61
CA ALA A 6 -8.62 -7.72 -11.71
C ALA A 6 -9.07 -7.10 -10.39
N PHE A 7 -9.67 -7.92 -9.53
CA PHE A 7 -9.91 -7.53 -8.14
C PHE A 7 -8.54 -7.38 -7.45
N VAL A 8 -8.26 -6.18 -6.98
CA VAL A 8 -7.10 -5.93 -6.12
C VAL A 8 -7.29 -6.73 -4.84
N THR A 9 -6.32 -7.56 -4.50
CA THR A 9 -6.30 -8.33 -3.25
C THR A 9 -5.23 -7.81 -2.29
N GLU A 10 -5.40 -8.04 -0.99
CA GLU A 10 -4.40 -7.67 0.04
C GLU A 10 -3.00 -8.18 -0.32
N ARG A 11 -2.90 -9.44 -0.77
CA ARG A 11 -1.64 -10.04 -1.20
C ARG A 11 -0.98 -9.27 -2.33
N GLN A 12 -1.78 -8.76 -3.28
CA GLN A 12 -1.27 -8.00 -4.41
C GLN A 12 -0.81 -6.60 -3.99
N VAL A 13 -1.57 -5.93 -3.11
CA VAL A 13 -1.16 -4.67 -2.50
C VAL A 13 0.14 -4.85 -1.71
N ARG A 14 0.21 -5.87 -0.87
CA ARG A 14 1.38 -6.20 -0.07
C ARG A 14 2.59 -6.46 -0.95
N ALA A 15 2.46 -7.27 -2.00
CA ALA A 15 3.55 -7.55 -2.93
C ALA A 15 4.07 -6.26 -3.57
N THR A 16 3.17 -5.41 -4.07
CA THR A 16 3.54 -4.13 -4.69
C THR A 16 4.20 -3.18 -3.69
N LEU A 17 3.72 -3.15 -2.45
CA LEU A 17 4.28 -2.34 -1.37
C LEU A 17 5.69 -2.81 -1.01
N VAL A 18 5.88 -4.13 -0.85
CA VAL A 18 7.18 -4.75 -0.60
C VAL A 18 8.14 -4.43 -1.74
N GLU A 19 7.76 -4.65 -2.99
CA GLU A 19 8.58 -4.33 -4.16
C GLU A 19 8.99 -2.85 -4.18
N ALA A 20 8.06 -1.93 -3.92
CA ALA A 20 8.35 -0.49 -3.89
C ALA A 20 9.30 -0.09 -2.75
N ILE A 21 9.25 -0.78 -1.61
CA ILE A 21 10.17 -0.58 -0.48
C ILE A 21 11.53 -1.23 -0.78
N GLU A 22 11.56 -2.40 -1.45
CA GLU A 22 12.79 -3.03 -1.92
C GLU A 22 13.54 -2.16 -2.93
N GLU A 23 12.84 -1.42 -3.78
CA GLU A 23 13.44 -0.44 -4.69
C GLU A 23 14.19 0.70 -3.95
N LEU A 24 13.90 0.93 -2.67
CA LEU A 24 14.63 1.88 -1.82
C LEU A 24 15.89 1.26 -1.19
N GLY A 25 16.08 -0.06 -1.30
CA GLY A 25 17.24 -0.78 -0.77
C GLY A 25 16.99 -1.46 0.58
N ILE A 26 15.72 -1.60 0.99
CA ILE A 26 15.32 -2.35 2.19
C ILE A 26 14.98 -3.79 1.79
N GLU A 27 15.58 -4.79 2.42
CA GLU A 27 15.35 -6.19 2.02
C GLU A 27 13.94 -6.67 2.42
N ALA A 28 13.29 -7.46 1.56
CA ALA A 28 11.96 -8.01 1.86
C ALA A 28 11.88 -8.80 3.18
N GLU A 29 12.97 -9.41 3.63
CA GLU A 29 13.03 -10.11 4.92
C GLU A 29 12.89 -9.16 6.12
N ALA A 30 13.25 -7.88 5.99
CA ALA A 30 13.04 -6.87 7.03
C ALA A 30 11.61 -6.29 7.01
N ILE A 31 10.86 -6.48 5.92
CA ILE A 31 9.52 -5.92 5.74
C ILE A 31 8.48 -6.87 6.35
N GLU A 32 8.39 -6.85 7.68
CA GLU A 32 7.38 -7.59 8.42
C GLU A 32 6.04 -6.84 8.47
N ASP A 33 4.94 -7.58 8.61
CA ASP A 33 3.59 -6.97 8.69
C ASP A 33 3.44 -6.08 9.93
N SER A 34 4.16 -6.39 11.02
CA SER A 34 4.24 -5.57 12.24
C SER A 34 5.28 -4.45 12.19
N ALA A 35 6.16 -4.45 11.18
CA ALA A 35 7.20 -3.42 11.03
C ALA A 35 6.55 -2.07 10.75
N ARG A 36 7.09 -1.02 11.37
CA ARG A 36 6.65 0.36 11.15
C ARG A 36 7.43 0.99 10.00
N LEU A 37 6.75 1.71 9.12
CA LEU A 37 7.39 2.37 7.98
C LEU A 37 8.55 3.28 8.44
N HIS A 38 8.33 4.13 9.44
CA HIS A 38 9.36 5.06 9.92
C HIS A 38 10.29 4.45 10.99
N ASP A 39 9.74 3.90 12.08
CA ASP A 39 10.55 3.42 13.22
C ASP A 39 11.40 2.18 12.89
N ASP A 40 10.90 1.28 12.04
CA ASP A 40 11.49 -0.04 11.82
C ASP A 40 12.22 -0.11 10.48
N LEU A 41 11.56 0.34 9.41
CA LEU A 41 12.13 0.37 8.06
C LEU A 41 12.94 1.64 7.79
N GLY A 42 12.87 2.65 8.67
CA GLY A 42 13.63 3.89 8.53
C GLY A 42 13.15 4.79 7.39
N LEU A 43 11.92 4.60 6.88
CA LEU A 43 11.41 5.36 5.75
C LEU A 43 11.16 6.81 6.15
N ASP A 44 11.83 7.72 5.46
CA ASP A 44 11.60 9.14 5.55
C ASP A 44 10.33 9.57 4.80
N SER A 45 9.91 10.81 5.05
CA SER A 45 8.79 11.44 4.35
C SER A 45 8.93 11.41 2.82
N THR A 46 10.15 11.55 2.29
CA THR A 46 10.39 11.52 0.84
C THR A 46 10.27 10.11 0.27
N GLU A 47 10.83 9.12 0.94
CA GLU A 47 10.78 7.71 0.54
C GLU A 47 9.34 7.18 0.58
N THR A 48 8.59 7.54 1.61
CA THR A 48 7.17 7.20 1.72
C THR A 48 6.34 7.78 0.58
N VAL A 49 6.66 9.00 0.13
CA VAL A 49 6.05 9.58 -1.07
C VAL A 49 6.40 8.76 -2.31
N GLN A 50 7.66 8.35 -2.47
CA GLN A 50 8.09 7.50 -3.60
C GLN A 50 7.36 6.15 -3.62
N VAL A 51 7.27 5.46 -2.48
CA VAL A 51 6.51 4.21 -2.33
C VAL A 51 5.04 4.44 -2.69
N SER A 52 4.43 5.51 -2.18
CA SER A 52 3.03 5.82 -2.47
C SER A 52 2.77 6.07 -3.96
N LEU A 53 3.71 6.71 -4.65
CA LEU A 53 3.68 6.94 -6.10
C LEU A 53 3.85 5.63 -6.87
N ALA A 54 4.78 4.77 -6.47
CA ALA A 54 5.03 3.47 -7.11
C ALA A 54 3.80 2.56 -7.00
N VAL A 55 3.27 2.40 -5.78
CA VAL A 55 2.05 1.63 -5.51
C VAL A 55 0.87 2.21 -6.27
N GLY A 56 0.65 3.52 -6.19
CA GLY A 56 -0.42 4.18 -6.93
C GLY A 56 -0.31 3.99 -8.44
N ARG A 57 0.89 4.09 -9.01
CA ARG A 57 1.15 3.86 -10.43
C ARG A 57 0.87 2.42 -10.85
N ALA A 58 1.20 1.43 -10.03
CA ALA A 58 0.92 0.02 -10.29
C ALA A 58 -0.59 -0.27 -10.40
N PHE A 59 -1.40 0.38 -9.56
CA PHE A 59 -2.86 0.23 -9.55
C PHE A 59 -3.60 1.29 -10.38
N GLY A 60 -2.89 2.23 -11.01
CA GLY A 60 -3.49 3.32 -11.77
C GLY A 60 -4.31 4.31 -10.92
N ARG A 61 -4.03 4.42 -9.62
CA ARG A 61 -4.73 5.31 -8.69
C ARG A 61 -3.77 6.21 -7.94
N LYS A 62 -4.28 7.34 -7.43
CA LYS A 62 -3.51 8.18 -6.52
C LYS A 62 -3.63 7.61 -5.09
N ILE A 63 -2.52 7.12 -4.56
CA ILE A 63 -2.40 6.63 -3.18
C ILE A 63 -1.51 7.59 -2.41
N THR A 64 -1.90 7.95 -1.19
CA THR A 64 -1.11 8.82 -0.31
C THR A 64 -0.77 8.06 0.98
N LEU A 65 0.53 7.83 1.19
CA LEU A 65 1.06 7.15 2.38
C LEU A 65 1.72 8.12 3.38
N GLU A 66 1.81 9.41 3.05
CA GLU A 66 2.53 10.43 3.84
C GLU A 66 2.08 10.51 5.31
N LYS A 67 0.80 10.23 5.58
CA LYS A 67 0.24 10.26 6.94
C LYS A 67 0.32 8.91 7.66
N LEU A 68 0.88 7.90 7.00
CA LEU A 68 0.96 6.52 7.47
C LEU A 68 2.37 6.13 7.90
N LEU A 69 3.33 7.07 7.93
CA LEU A 69 4.69 6.87 8.44
C LEU A 69 4.72 6.20 9.82
N ASP A 70 3.81 6.60 10.71
CA ASP A 70 3.66 6.05 12.07
C ASP A 70 2.87 4.72 12.13
N ARG A 71 2.57 4.11 10.97
CA ARG A 71 1.77 2.88 10.86
C ARG A 71 2.62 1.69 10.44
N THR A 72 2.04 0.52 10.68
CA THR A 72 2.64 -0.76 10.32
C THR A 72 2.42 -1.07 8.84
N VAL A 73 3.25 -1.95 8.28
CA VAL A 73 3.08 -2.46 6.91
C VAL A 73 1.69 -3.09 6.73
N ALA A 74 1.18 -3.81 7.73
CA ALA A 74 -0.17 -4.38 7.72
C ALA A 74 -1.25 -3.29 7.62
N ASP A 75 -1.19 -2.26 8.48
CA ASP A 75 -2.13 -1.14 8.45
C ASP A 75 -2.11 -0.43 7.10
N VAL A 76 -0.92 -0.19 6.56
CA VAL A 76 -0.73 0.47 5.27
C VAL A 76 -1.33 -0.35 4.15
N THR A 77 -1.07 -1.65 4.14
CA THR A 77 -1.63 -2.59 3.16
C THR A 77 -3.15 -2.58 3.20
N ALA A 78 -3.75 -2.67 4.40
CA ALA A 78 -5.20 -2.64 4.58
C ALA A 78 -5.81 -1.31 4.13
N LEU A 79 -5.17 -0.17 4.43
CA LEU A 79 -5.63 1.15 4.01
C LEU A 79 -5.52 1.38 2.51
N VAL A 80 -4.47 0.89 1.87
CA VAL A 80 -4.32 0.97 0.41
C VAL A 80 -5.36 0.09 -0.26
N LEU A 81 -5.56 -1.13 0.23
CA LEU A 81 -6.61 -2.02 -0.25
C LEU A 81 -7.99 -1.35 -0.12
N ALA A 82 -8.27 -0.78 1.05
CA ALA A 82 -9.51 -0.04 1.28
C ALA A 82 -9.65 1.12 0.28
N GLN A 83 -8.63 1.94 0.05
CA GLN A 83 -8.71 3.03 -0.95
C GLN A 83 -8.91 2.54 -2.40
N LEU A 84 -8.41 1.35 -2.73
CA LEU A 84 -8.62 0.73 -4.03
C LEU A 84 -10.04 0.19 -4.18
N GLN A 85 -10.65 -0.29 -3.08
CA GLN A 85 -12.02 -0.81 -2.98
C GLN A 85 -13.08 0.29 -2.77
N ASP A 86 -12.76 1.37 -2.06
CA ASP A 86 -13.70 2.45 -1.67
C ASP A 86 -14.24 3.19 -2.90
N ALA A 87 -13.50 3.11 -4.01
CA ALA A 87 -13.98 3.61 -5.28
C ALA A 87 -15.08 2.77 -5.95
N GLU A 88 -15.43 1.61 -5.38
CA GLU A 88 -16.64 0.85 -5.70
C GLU A 88 -17.73 0.99 -4.63
N SER A 89 -17.56 1.87 -3.63
CA SER A 89 -18.63 2.19 -2.69
C SER A 89 -19.38 3.44 -3.12
N PRO A 90 -20.56 3.34 -3.79
CA PRO A 90 -21.57 4.35 -3.54
C PRO A 90 -21.88 4.27 -2.05
N ALA A 91 -21.83 5.43 -1.40
CA ALA A 91 -22.39 5.60 -0.07
C ALA A 91 -23.83 5.07 -0.04
N ASP A 92 -24.03 3.83 0.39
CA ASP A 92 -25.32 3.31 0.77
C ASP A 92 -25.11 2.24 1.85
N GLU A 93 -25.14 2.67 3.10
CA GLU A 93 -25.99 1.96 4.06
C GLU A 93 -26.63 2.97 5.00
N THR A 94 -27.95 2.98 4.87
CA THR A 94 -28.96 3.73 5.61
C THR A 94 -29.04 3.27 7.07
N THR A 95 -29.09 4.19 8.03
CA THR A 95 -29.97 4.14 9.23
C THR A 95 -29.94 5.49 9.96
#